data_AF-A0A8T0W9E6-F1
#
_entry.id   AF-A0A8T0W9E6-F1
#
_cell.length_a   1.000
_cell.length_b   1.000
_cell.length_c   1.000
_cell.angle_alpha   90.00
_cell.angle_beta   90.00
_cell.angle_gamma   90.00
#
_symmetry.space_group_name_H-M   'P 1'
#
loop_
_entity.id
_entity.type
_entity.pdbx_description
1 polymer ?
#
loop_
_entity_poly.entity_id
_entity_poly.type
_entity_poly.pdbx_seq_one_letter_code
_entity_poly.pdbx_strand_id
1 'polypeptide(L)'
;MQFMWYKFLGFQVVGGEGVRFVFSKIDMQSPDKEYSFCIKLIDERYILVHCAPFVHGSEELVKDLNCNNDLYKFVRTRRERFQIATISGNLQAISFCPDMSSITSSSLSALSLNSGSENNTKQRHTRSRSKNQEIATKKGLASPGSMERC
;
A
#
# COMPACT_ATOMS: atom_id res chain seq x y z
N MET A 1 -36.77 -9.47 13.05
CA MET A 1 -36.16 -9.35 11.71
C MET A 1 -35.64 -7.93 11.53
N GLN A 2 -34.36 -7.64 11.76
CA GLN A 2 -33.89 -6.24 11.77
C GLN A 2 -32.45 -6.07 11.25
N PHE A 3 -32.04 -6.74 10.17
CA PHE A 3 -30.66 -6.59 9.65
C PHE A 3 -30.54 -6.78 8.12
N MET A 4 -31.53 -6.41 7.31
CA MET A 4 -31.45 -6.55 5.83
C MET A 4 -31.37 -5.22 5.07
N TRP A 5 -31.49 -4.08 5.74
CA TRP A 5 -31.47 -2.76 5.08
C TRP A 5 -30.08 -2.38 4.54
N TYR A 6 -28.99 -2.78 5.21
CA TYR A 6 -27.63 -2.52 4.73
C TYR A 6 -27.32 -3.25 3.41
N LYS A 7 -27.88 -4.45 3.20
CA LYS A 7 -27.81 -5.16 1.92
C LYS A 7 -28.62 -4.45 0.83
N PHE A 8 -29.74 -3.83 1.17
CA PHE A 8 -30.52 -3.06 0.22
C PHE A 8 -29.79 -1.78 -0.22
N LEU A 9 -29.21 -1.03 0.71
CA LEU A 9 -28.46 0.20 0.39
C LEU A 9 -27.13 -0.06 -0.33
N GLY A 10 -26.58 -1.27 -0.20
CA GLY A 10 -25.23 -1.59 -0.67
C GLY A 10 -24.18 -0.80 0.11
N PHE A 11 -24.40 -0.63 1.41
CA PHE A 11 -23.53 0.14 2.28
C PHE A 11 -23.46 -0.50 3.66
N GLN A 12 -22.25 -0.73 4.15
CA GLN A 12 -21.97 -1.31 5.45
C GLN A 12 -20.79 -0.60 6.11
N VAL A 13 -20.86 -0.46 7.42
CA VAL A 13 -19.75 0.00 8.26
C VAL A 13 -19.34 -1.14 9.18
N VAL A 14 -18.05 -1.49 9.16
CA VAL A 14 -17.46 -2.59 9.93
C VAL A 14 -16.38 -2.02 10.85
N GLY A 15 -16.49 -2.29 12.16
CA GLY A 15 -15.48 -1.93 13.15
C GLY A 15 -14.33 -2.95 13.25
N GLY A 16 -13.20 -2.52 13.83
CA GLY A 16 -11.99 -3.31 14.01
C GLY A 16 -10.82 -2.42 14.41
N GLU A 17 -9.63 -2.64 13.83
CA GLU A 17 -8.47 -1.77 14.01
C GLU A 17 -8.69 -0.32 13.51
N GLY A 18 -9.70 -0.13 12.66
CA GLY A 18 -10.23 1.15 12.24
C GLY A 18 -11.71 1.00 11.86
N VAL A 19 -12.24 1.98 11.15
CA VAL A 19 -13.59 1.95 10.60
C VAL A 19 -13.50 1.66 9.11
N ARG A 20 -14.02 0.49 8.70
CA ARG A 20 -14.08 0.08 7.30
C ARG A 20 -15.47 0.34 6.73
N PHE A 21 -15.50 1.13 5.67
CA PHE A 21 -16.69 1.41 4.88
C PHE A 21 -16.68 0.47 3.68
N VAL A 22 -17.76 -0.28 3.50
CA VAL A 22 -17.93 -1.23 2.41
C VAL A 22 -19.15 -0.80 1.60
N PHE A 23 -18.97 -0.70 0.29
CA PHE A 23 -19.99 -0.42 -0.69
C PHE A 23 -20.15 -1.62 -1.62
N SER A 24 -21.38 -1.93 -1.95
CA SER A 24 -21.74 -2.78 -3.08
C SER A 24 -22.68 -2.00 -3.99
N LYS A 25 -23.16 -2.63 -5.07
CA LYS A 25 -24.05 -1.98 -6.05
C LYS A 25 -23.47 -0.71 -6.66
N ILE A 26 -22.15 -0.67 -6.77
CA ILE A 26 -21.42 0.38 -7.48
C ILE A 26 -21.37 0.03 -8.97
N ASP A 27 -21.03 -1.22 -9.27
CA ASP A 27 -21.04 -1.75 -10.62
C ASP A 27 -22.39 -2.42 -10.90
N MET A 28 -23.14 -1.92 -11.88
CA MET A 28 -24.43 -2.53 -12.28
C MET A 28 -24.25 -3.91 -12.94
N GLN A 29 -23.08 -4.17 -13.53
CA GLN A 29 -22.76 -5.47 -14.13
C GLN A 29 -22.34 -6.50 -13.08
N SER A 30 -21.83 -6.03 -11.94
CA SER A 30 -21.43 -6.87 -10.81
C SER A 30 -21.92 -6.27 -9.48
N PRO A 31 -23.23 -6.33 -9.18
CA PRO A 31 -23.82 -5.63 -8.03
C PRO A 31 -23.32 -6.14 -6.67
N ASP A 32 -22.82 -7.38 -6.62
CA ASP A 32 -22.24 -7.99 -5.42
C ASP A 32 -20.75 -7.65 -5.24
N LYS A 33 -20.12 -7.00 -6.22
CA LYS A 33 -18.72 -6.57 -6.12
C LYS A 33 -18.58 -5.51 -5.03
N GLU A 34 -17.66 -5.79 -4.11
CA GLU A 34 -17.39 -4.91 -2.98
C GLU A 34 -16.28 -3.90 -3.29
N TYR A 35 -16.50 -2.69 -2.81
CA TYR A 35 -15.58 -1.57 -2.83
C TYR A 35 -15.43 -1.10 -1.39
N SER A 36 -14.22 -0.93 -0.90
CA SER A 36 -14.03 -0.60 0.50
C SER A 36 -12.87 0.34 0.74
N PHE A 37 -12.96 1.07 1.84
CA PHE A 37 -11.82 1.76 2.42
C PHE A 37 -11.86 1.68 3.94
N CYS A 38 -10.69 1.77 4.58
CA CYS A 38 -10.56 1.77 6.03
C CYS A 38 -9.85 3.04 6.47
N ILE A 39 -10.43 3.74 7.44
CA ILE A 39 -9.79 4.89 8.10
C ILE A 39 -9.56 4.60 9.57
N LYS A 40 -8.52 5.20 10.13
CA LYS A 40 -8.19 5.14 11.56
C LYS A 40 -7.90 6.55 12.04
N LEU A 41 -8.25 6.86 13.29
CA LEU A 41 -7.89 8.12 13.92
C LEU A 41 -6.65 7.87 14.78
N ILE A 42 -5.53 8.52 14.46
CA ILE A 42 -4.27 8.46 15.20
C ILE A 42 -3.83 9.90 15.45
N ASP A 43 -3.51 10.24 16.70
CA ASP A 43 -3.06 11.58 17.08
C ASP A 43 -3.97 12.69 16.51
N GLU A 44 -5.28 12.51 16.68
CA GLU A 44 -6.34 13.42 16.18
C GLU A 44 -6.42 13.57 14.65
N ARG A 45 -5.71 12.72 13.90
CA ARG A 45 -5.65 12.77 12.44
C ARG A 45 -6.22 11.49 11.84
N TYR A 46 -7.10 11.64 10.86
CA TYR A 46 -7.57 10.52 10.07
C TYR A 46 -6.47 10.07 9.11
N ILE A 47 -6.15 8.79 9.18
CA ILE A 47 -5.30 8.10 8.22
C ILE A 47 -6.13 7.13 7.40
N LEU A 48 -5.81 7.02 6.11
CA LEU A 48 -6.38 5.99 5.24
C LEU A 48 -5.48 4.77 5.29
N VAL A 49 -5.98 3.66 5.83
CA VAL A 49 -5.21 2.43 6.04
C VAL A 49 -5.29 1.52 4.81
N HIS A 50 -6.46 1.44 4.20
CA HIS A 50 -6.75 0.51 3.11
C HIS A 50 -7.75 1.12 2.14
N CYS A 51 -7.59 0.84 0.85
CA CYS A 51 -8.56 1.16 -0.18
C CYS A 51 -8.53 0.09 -1.29
N ALA A 52 -9.68 -0.50 -1.58
CA ALA A 52 -9.83 -1.56 -2.57
C ALA A 52 -11.15 -1.40 -3.34
N PRO A 53 -11.13 -1.29 -4.67
CA PRO A 53 -9.97 -1.02 -5.52
C PRO A 53 -9.31 0.33 -5.19
N PHE A 54 -8.06 0.53 -5.60
CA PHE A 54 -7.45 1.85 -5.44
C PHE A 54 -8.11 2.87 -6.37
N VAL A 55 -8.32 4.09 -5.86
CA VAL A 55 -8.82 5.23 -6.63
C VAL A 55 -7.94 6.44 -6.40
N HIS A 56 -7.56 7.11 -7.49
CA HIS A 56 -6.72 8.30 -7.46
C HIS A 56 -7.30 9.44 -6.61
N GLY A 57 -6.40 10.32 -6.16
CA GLY A 57 -6.68 11.48 -5.33
C GLY A 57 -7.15 11.15 -3.90
N SER A 58 -6.88 9.93 -3.45
CA SER A 58 -7.17 9.48 -2.09
C SER A 58 -6.57 10.41 -1.03
N GLU A 59 -5.39 10.95 -1.30
CA GLU A 59 -4.65 11.83 -0.41
C GLU A 59 -5.31 13.20 -0.23
N GLU A 60 -5.76 13.87 -1.30
CA GLU A 60 -6.44 15.17 -1.16
C GLU A 60 -7.75 15.03 -0.38
N LEU A 61 -8.46 13.91 -0.59
CA LEU A 61 -9.68 13.60 0.16
C LEU A 61 -9.41 13.44 1.66
N VAL A 62 -8.31 12.78 2.03
CA VAL A 62 -7.92 12.63 3.45
C VAL A 62 -7.46 13.97 4.02
N LYS A 63 -6.78 14.81 3.24
CA LYS A 63 -6.43 16.18 3.65
C LYS A 63 -7.69 17.01 3.92
N ASP A 64 -8.67 17.00 3.00
CA ASP A 64 -9.97 17.69 3.17
C ASP A 64 -10.71 17.20 4.43
N LEU A 65 -10.70 15.87 4.66
CA LEU A 65 -11.30 15.27 5.86
C LEU A 65 -10.61 15.77 7.14
N ASN A 66 -9.28 15.81 7.18
CA ASN A 66 -8.55 16.29 8.36
C ASN A 66 -8.73 17.80 8.59
N CYS A 67 -8.94 18.60 7.54
CA CYS A 67 -9.19 20.03 7.68
C CYS A 67 -10.61 20.35 8.15
N ASN A 68 -11.62 19.66 7.60
CA ASN A 68 -13.03 20.01 7.79
C ASN A 68 -13.76 19.08 8.78
N ASN A 69 -13.17 17.95 9.14
CA ASN A 69 -13.77 16.88 9.95
C ASN A 69 -15.13 16.37 9.40
N ASP A 70 -15.38 16.53 8.10
CA ASP A 70 -16.63 16.14 7.45
C ASP A 70 -16.54 14.71 6.90
N LEU A 71 -16.73 13.75 7.80
CA LEU A 71 -16.73 12.33 7.46
C LEU A 71 -17.87 11.97 6.50
N TYR A 72 -19.02 12.63 6.60
CA TYR A 72 -20.15 12.37 5.72
C TYR A 72 -19.81 12.71 4.26
N LYS A 73 -19.28 13.91 4.03
CA LYS A 73 -18.79 14.34 2.70
C LYS A 73 -17.70 13.42 2.19
N PHE A 74 -16.73 13.05 3.03
CA PHE A 74 -15.66 12.13 2.65
C PHE A 74 -16.21 10.77 2.18
N VAL A 75 -17.11 10.14 2.94
CA VAL A 75 -17.72 8.84 2.61
C VAL A 75 -18.52 8.95 1.30
N ARG A 76 -19.28 10.04 1.12
CA ARG A 76 -20.05 10.30 -0.09
C ARG A 76 -19.15 10.44 -1.32
N THR A 77 -18.14 11.30 -1.26
CA THR A 77 -17.21 11.52 -2.38
C THR A 77 -16.41 10.25 -2.70
N ARG A 78 -16.06 9.44 -1.68
CA ARG A 78 -15.44 8.13 -1.91
C ARG A 78 -16.32 7.21 -2.76
N ARG A 79 -17.61 7.14 -2.46
CA ARG A 79 -18.56 6.35 -3.24
C ARG A 79 -18.64 6.84 -4.69
N GLU A 80 -18.75 8.16 -4.89
CA GLU A 80 -18.78 8.78 -6.22
C GLU A 80 -17.51 8.44 -7.02
N ARG A 81 -16.33 8.46 -6.38
CA ARG A 81 -15.07 8.08 -7.03
C ARG A 81 -15.01 6.61 -7.43
N PHE A 82 -15.56 5.70 -6.61
CA PHE A 82 -15.69 4.29 -7.02
C PHE A 82 -16.62 4.12 -8.22
N GLN A 83 -17.72 4.87 -8.29
CA GLN A 83 -18.64 4.85 -9.44
C GLN A 83 -17.94 5.33 -10.70
N ILE A 84 -17.30 6.51 -10.65
CA ILE A 84 -16.57 7.08 -11.80
C ILE A 84 -15.47 6.12 -12.27
N ALA A 85 -14.65 5.61 -11.34
CA ALA A 85 -13.55 4.72 -11.70
C ALA A 85 -14.02 3.38 -12.28
N THR A 86 -15.20 2.89 -11.85
CA THR A 86 -15.85 1.71 -12.43
C THR A 86 -16.32 1.97 -13.85
N ILE A 87 -16.98 3.11 -14.10
CA ILE A 87 -17.47 3.50 -15.44
C ILE A 87 -16.30 3.72 -16.41
N SER A 88 -15.21 4.33 -15.94
CA SER A 88 -14.04 4.62 -16.77
C SER A 88 -13.08 3.44 -16.95
N GLY A 89 -13.25 2.33 -16.23
CA GLY A 89 -12.32 1.19 -16.25
C GLY A 89 -10.97 1.46 -15.56
N ASN A 90 -10.84 2.55 -14.82
CA ASN A 90 -9.59 2.99 -14.18
C ASN A 90 -9.47 2.45 -12.74
N LEU A 91 -9.61 1.13 -12.58
CA LEU A 91 -9.48 0.47 -11.28
C LEU A 91 -8.09 -0.18 -11.16
N GLN A 92 -7.29 0.27 -10.22
CA GLN A 92 -6.07 -0.43 -9.83
C GLN A 92 -6.37 -1.41 -8.70
N ALA A 93 -5.53 -2.44 -8.58
CA ALA A 93 -5.60 -3.41 -7.50
C ALA A 93 -5.48 -2.72 -6.11
N ILE A 94 -5.65 -3.53 -5.06
CA ILE A 94 -5.59 -3.10 -3.65
C ILE A 94 -4.30 -2.27 -3.40
N SER A 95 -4.42 -1.11 -2.76
CA SER A 95 -3.27 -0.36 -2.27
C SER A 95 -3.29 -0.26 -0.75
N PHE A 96 -2.14 -0.51 -0.13
CA PHE A 96 -1.85 -0.03 1.21
C PHE A 96 -1.28 1.38 1.08
N CYS A 97 -1.90 2.35 1.74
CA CYS A 97 -1.37 3.71 1.75
C CYS A 97 -0.28 3.78 2.82
N PRO A 98 0.99 4.07 2.45
CA PRO A 98 2.05 4.18 3.44
C PRO A 98 1.77 5.36 4.40
N ASP A 99 2.15 5.14 5.65
CA ASP A 99 2.03 6.11 6.73
C ASP A 99 2.80 7.40 6.38
N MET A 100 2.11 8.54 6.37
CA MET A 100 2.69 9.84 6.00
C MET A 100 3.44 10.45 7.21
N SER A 101 4.35 9.68 7.80
CA SER A 101 5.12 10.06 8.99
C SER A 101 6.63 9.78 8.85
N SER A 102 7.10 9.29 7.70
CA SER A 102 8.54 9.04 7.46
C SER A 102 9.08 9.85 6.29
N ILE A 103 9.38 11.13 6.52
CA ILE A 103 10.37 11.86 5.71
C ILE A 103 11.74 11.45 6.24
N THR A 104 12.44 10.53 5.57
CA THR A 104 13.91 10.57 5.49
C THR A 104 14.35 10.06 4.11
N SER A 105 14.68 11.04 3.27
CA SER A 105 15.77 11.08 2.27
C SER A 105 16.32 9.81 1.63
N SER A 106 16.47 9.93 0.29
CA SER A 106 17.34 9.19 -0.65
C SER A 106 16.70 7.91 -1.24
N SER A 107 16.57 7.70 -2.55
CA SER A 107 17.25 8.31 -3.70
C SER A 107 16.36 8.24 -4.95
N LEU A 108 16.37 9.33 -5.72
CA LEU A 108 15.96 9.36 -7.13
C LEU A 108 16.86 8.42 -7.94
N SER A 109 16.30 7.71 -8.92
CA SER A 109 17.01 7.35 -10.13
C SER A 109 16.06 7.33 -11.31
N ALA A 110 16.36 8.23 -12.25
CA ALA A 110 15.61 8.52 -13.44
C ALA A 110 15.81 7.48 -14.55
N LEU A 111 14.73 7.29 -15.31
CA LEU A 111 14.60 6.89 -16.72
C LEU A 111 15.87 6.53 -17.51
N SER A 112 15.80 5.41 -18.25
CA SER A 112 16.30 5.38 -19.62
C SER A 112 15.53 4.36 -20.48
N LEU A 113 14.76 4.89 -21.42
CA LEU A 113 14.26 4.19 -22.61
C LEU A 113 15.36 4.28 -23.68
N ASN A 114 15.73 3.16 -24.31
CA ASN A 114 16.17 3.20 -25.71
C ASN A 114 15.69 1.94 -26.46
N SER A 115 15.51 2.17 -27.76
CA SER A 115 14.82 1.36 -28.75
C SER A 115 15.74 0.32 -29.40
N GLY A 116 15.18 -0.88 -29.63
CA GLY A 116 15.41 -1.78 -30.77
C GLY A 116 16.83 -2.03 -31.29
N SER A 117 17.28 -3.29 -31.23
CA SER A 117 17.96 -3.98 -32.33
C SER A 117 18.21 -5.45 -31.97
N GLU A 118 17.65 -6.36 -32.74
CA GLU A 118 18.04 -7.77 -32.79
C GLU A 118 19.50 -7.89 -33.27
N ASN A 119 20.28 -8.82 -32.70
CA ASN A 119 21.03 -9.82 -33.49
C ASN A 119 21.91 -10.76 -32.64
N ASN A 120 22.16 -11.90 -33.28
CA ASN A 120 22.72 -13.15 -32.84
C ASN A 120 24.15 -13.17 -32.29
N THR A 121 24.34 -14.07 -31.33
CA THR A 121 25.40 -15.10 -31.27
C THR A 121 26.81 -14.72 -31.73
N LYS A 122 27.77 -14.67 -30.79
CA LYS A 122 29.11 -15.28 -30.95
C LYS A 122 29.91 -15.32 -29.63
N GLN A 123 29.94 -16.53 -29.08
CA GLN A 123 31.04 -17.21 -28.39
C GLN A 123 32.45 -16.68 -28.70
N ARG A 124 33.27 -16.42 -27.66
CA ARG A 124 34.70 -16.81 -27.59
C ARG A 124 35.19 -17.02 -26.14
N HIS A 125 35.74 -18.21 -25.90
CA HIS A 125 36.65 -18.60 -24.81
C HIS A 125 37.93 -17.72 -24.81
N THR A 126 38.69 -17.52 -23.72
CA THR A 126 39.62 -18.47 -23.06
C THR A 126 40.12 -17.90 -21.69
N ARG A 127 40.10 -18.68 -20.59
CA ARG A 127 41.23 -19.35 -19.87
C ARG A 127 42.30 -18.43 -19.24
N SER A 128 42.42 -18.32 -17.90
CA SER A 128 43.41 -19.05 -17.04
C SER A 128 43.35 -18.47 -15.60
N ARG A 129 43.07 -19.22 -14.52
CA ARG A 129 43.92 -20.02 -13.59
C ARG A 129 45.01 -19.28 -12.78
N SER A 130 44.71 -18.97 -11.50
CA SER A 130 45.43 -19.37 -10.25
C SER A 130 44.55 -18.89 -9.08
N LYS A 131 44.03 -19.69 -8.13
CA LYS A 131 44.59 -20.56 -7.07
C LYS A 131 45.57 -19.85 -6.14
N ASN A 132 45.06 -19.39 -4.99
CA ASN A 132 45.76 -19.44 -3.70
C ASN A 132 44.73 -19.79 -2.61
N GLN A 133 45.13 -20.74 -1.76
CA GLN A 133 44.34 -21.43 -0.75
C GLN A 133 45.30 -21.65 0.43
N GLU A 134 44.96 -21.17 1.63
CA GLU A 134 45.43 -21.59 2.98
C GLU A 134 44.68 -20.70 3.98
N ILE A 135 43.72 -21.13 4.83
CA ILE A 135 43.69 -22.11 5.94
C ILE A 135 44.79 -21.81 6.98
N ALA A 136 44.48 -21.32 8.19
CA ALA A 136 44.27 -22.13 9.41
C ALA A 136 43.91 -21.23 10.62
N THR A 137 42.78 -21.43 11.33
CA THR A 137 42.59 -22.05 12.70
C THR A 137 43.18 -21.25 13.88
N LYS A 138 42.61 -20.99 15.08
CA LYS A 138 41.74 -21.67 16.09
C LYS A 138 41.22 -20.60 17.12
N LYS A 139 39.95 -20.61 17.56
CA LYS A 139 39.35 -21.10 18.85
C LYS A 139 39.81 -20.48 20.20
N GLY A 140 38.81 -20.06 21.01
CA GLY A 140 38.80 -19.88 22.49
C GLY A 140 38.00 -18.61 22.89
N LEU A 141 36.77 -18.59 23.42
CA LEU A 141 36.07 -19.19 24.59
C LEU A 141 36.13 -18.32 25.88
N ALA A 142 34.93 -17.82 26.27
CA ALA A 142 34.36 -17.48 27.60
C ALA A 142 34.74 -16.20 28.42
N SER A 143 33.65 -15.49 28.79
CA SER A 143 33.25 -14.55 29.89
C SER A 143 34.04 -14.52 31.23
N PRO A 144 33.81 -13.61 32.23
CA PRO A 144 32.58 -12.86 32.60
C PRO A 144 32.75 -11.37 33.06
N GLY A 145 31.62 -10.72 33.40
CA GLY A 145 31.48 -9.27 33.60
C GLY A 145 31.69 -8.70 35.01
N SER A 146 31.31 -7.42 35.19
CA SER A 146 31.04 -6.79 36.50
C SER A 146 30.16 -5.54 36.33
N MET A 147 29.26 -5.33 37.29
CA MET A 147 28.50 -4.09 37.55
C MET A 147 29.44 -2.95 38.00
N GLU A 148 29.06 -1.68 37.80
CA GLU A 148 28.71 -0.74 38.89
C GLU A 148 28.30 0.68 38.40
N ARG A 149 27.62 1.37 39.32
CA ARG A 149 26.87 2.64 39.25
C ARG A 149 27.71 3.89 38.98
N CYS A 150 27.08 4.89 38.34
CA CYS A 150 26.81 6.24 38.87
C CYS A 150 25.77 6.92 37.97
#